data_AF-A0A941TQM6-F1
#
_entry.id   AF-A0A941TQM6-F1
#
_cell.length_a   1.000
_cell.length_b   1.000
_cell.length_c   1.000
_cell.angle_alpha   90.00
_cell.angle_beta   90.00
_cell.angle_gamma   90.00
#
_symmetry.space_group_name_H-M   'P 1'
#
loop_
_entity.id
_entity.type
_entity.pdbx_description
1 polymer ?
#
loop_
_entity_poly.entity_id
_entity_poly.type
_entity_poly.pdbx_seq_one_letter_code
_entity_poly.pdbx_strand_id
1 'polypeptide(L)'
;MATRFDHKQYIAALPRRPGVYRMSGADGQLLYVGKARSLRDRVGHYFLASNVDPKVQALVQQISGIEVTVTNSETEALLLEYNLIKAHKPRFNVVLKDDKSFPYIQLCEDHPFPRLAFYRGARSAGQRYFGPFPNAGAVRDTLNQLQKLFRIRNCRDSFFANRSRPCLQHQIGRCSAPCVGLIGREAYAQDITAAVKVLEGRGEEVNAELQARMEAAAERLQYERAAQIRDQLAALQRLQLQQVVTAGGERDVDVFAITGEGGDFGVSVMLVRGGRNLGTTSYFPRTTLAEPAEALSSFVMQYYAAAEPPPEVLLGMRLEDAEPLAQVLSERAGHAVLVRQPQRGLALRWVELTHENAVQALRMRFAQRQGMDEMLMDLARTLDLPEAPQRLECFDISHTGGEGTVASCVVFGPDGPLKKEYRRFNITGVTPGDDYGALRQALERRYRHVREGEVPAPDVLLIDGGLGQISQVHEVLAGLGFADLTLVGVAKGPERRAGQERLFVFGTPEAVVPESHGPASRLVQRIRDEAHRFAITGHRRRRARRYNESVLESVPGLGPAKRRALLRHFGGLQGVMRAGIADLTQVSGIGATLARSLYDHLHPGA
;
A
#
# COMPACT_ATOMS: atom_id res chain seq x y z
N MET A 1 16.11 46.06 -3.80
CA MET A 1 15.09 46.24 -2.74
C MET A 1 13.78 45.68 -3.25
N ALA A 2 13.39 44.48 -2.82
CA ALA A 2 12.08 43.93 -3.16
C ALA A 2 11.00 44.78 -2.49
N THR A 3 10.11 45.40 -3.27
CA THR A 3 8.92 46.09 -2.77
C THR A 3 8.13 45.14 -1.89
N ARG A 4 8.12 45.42 -0.58
CA ARG A 4 7.40 44.63 0.43
C ARG A 4 5.91 44.67 0.07
N PHE A 5 5.31 43.51 -0.20
CA PHE A 5 3.91 43.38 -0.57
C PHE A 5 3.00 44.13 0.43
N ASP A 6 2.29 45.16 -0.04
CA ASP A 6 1.31 45.90 0.79
C ASP A 6 0.01 45.09 0.90
N HIS A 7 0.05 44.11 1.80
CA HIS A 7 -1.08 43.24 2.13
C HIS A 7 -2.31 44.02 2.59
N LYS A 8 -2.18 45.20 3.22
CA LYS A 8 -3.33 45.93 3.80
C LYS A 8 -4.25 46.47 2.71
N GLN A 9 -3.68 47.13 1.70
CA GLN A 9 -4.46 47.65 0.57
C GLN A 9 -5.09 46.51 -0.24
N TYR A 10 -4.34 45.42 -0.44
CA TYR A 10 -4.82 44.25 -1.16
C TYR A 10 -6.01 43.57 -0.45
N ILE A 11 -5.89 43.31 0.85
CA ILE A 11 -6.95 42.68 1.65
C ILE A 11 -8.23 43.54 1.63
N ALA A 12 -8.10 44.87 1.70
CA ALA A 12 -9.25 45.77 1.65
C ALA A 12 -10.03 45.68 0.33
N ALA A 13 -9.35 45.39 -0.78
CA ALA A 13 -9.94 45.23 -2.11
C ALA A 13 -10.56 43.85 -2.35
N LEU A 14 -10.33 42.87 -1.46
CA LEU A 14 -10.89 41.52 -1.63
C LEU A 14 -12.41 41.51 -1.44
N PRO A 15 -13.15 40.73 -2.24
CA PRO A 15 -14.58 40.58 -2.07
C PRO A 15 -14.92 39.74 -0.84
N ARG A 16 -16.08 40.02 -0.23
CA ARG A 16 -16.72 39.15 0.76
C ARG A 16 -17.57 38.09 0.07
N ARG A 17 -16.92 37.29 -0.78
CA ARG A 17 -17.53 36.19 -1.53
C ARG A 17 -16.73 34.91 -1.31
N PRO A 18 -17.35 33.73 -1.51
CA PRO A 18 -16.64 32.49 -1.47
C PRO A 18 -15.60 32.43 -2.61
N GLY A 19 -14.52 31.71 -2.36
CA GLY A 19 -13.48 31.53 -3.37
C GLY A 19 -12.25 30.83 -2.83
N VAL A 20 -11.25 30.73 -3.69
CA VAL A 20 -9.95 30.12 -3.40
C VAL A 20 -8.86 31.19 -3.48
N TYR A 21 -7.96 31.19 -2.52
CA TYR A 21 -6.77 32.04 -2.50
C TYR A 21 -5.50 31.19 -2.65
N ARG A 22 -4.52 31.73 -3.36
CA ARG A 22 -3.23 31.12 -3.65
C ARG A 22 -2.14 32.06 -3.16
N MET A 23 -1.22 31.55 -2.35
CA MET A 23 -0.10 32.30 -1.80
C MET A 23 1.21 31.81 -2.43
N SER A 24 1.98 32.71 -3.03
CA SER A 24 3.22 32.41 -3.75
C SER A 24 4.45 33.03 -3.08
N GLY A 25 5.60 32.38 -3.28
CA GLY A 25 6.91 32.81 -2.82
C GLY A 25 7.59 33.80 -3.77
N ALA A 26 8.72 34.37 -3.36
CA ALA A 26 9.45 35.38 -4.15
C ALA A 26 9.91 34.89 -5.54
N ASP A 27 10.07 33.59 -5.69
CA ASP A 27 10.39 32.87 -6.92
C ASP A 27 9.15 32.49 -7.77
N GLY A 28 7.95 32.88 -7.34
CA GLY A 28 6.69 32.49 -7.96
C GLY A 28 6.22 31.07 -7.59
N GLN A 29 6.91 30.37 -6.69
CA GLN A 29 6.51 29.04 -6.25
C GLN A 29 5.20 29.11 -5.47
N LEU A 30 4.21 28.27 -5.80
CA LEU A 30 2.97 28.16 -5.04
C LEU A 30 3.24 27.50 -3.68
N LEU A 31 3.07 28.28 -2.60
CA LEU A 31 3.34 27.86 -1.24
C LEU A 31 2.11 27.23 -0.60
N TYR A 32 0.95 27.85 -0.78
CA TYR A 32 -0.29 27.44 -0.13
C TYR A 32 -1.53 27.80 -0.96
N VAL A 33 -2.55 26.94 -0.90
CA VAL A 33 -3.87 27.13 -1.49
C VAL A 33 -4.90 26.96 -0.38
N GLY A 34 -5.85 27.88 -0.23
CA GLY A 34 -6.93 27.73 0.73
C GLY A 34 -8.26 28.19 0.17
N LYS A 35 -9.35 27.61 0.67
CA LYS A 35 -10.73 28.06 0.41
C LYS A 35 -11.24 28.99 1.52
N ALA A 36 -12.18 29.86 1.16
CA ALA A 36 -12.81 30.78 2.09
C ALA A 36 -14.30 30.96 1.76
N ARG A 37 -15.14 31.13 2.81
CA ARG A 37 -16.50 31.67 2.67
C ARG A 37 -16.51 33.14 2.31
N SER A 38 -15.55 33.87 2.88
CA SER A 38 -15.29 35.28 2.63
C SER A 38 -13.78 35.45 2.42
N LEU A 39 -13.38 35.67 1.17
CA LEU A 39 -11.97 35.85 0.81
C LEU A 39 -11.31 36.97 1.62
N ARG A 40 -12.00 38.10 1.79
CA ARG A 40 -11.49 39.23 2.57
C ARG A 40 -11.20 38.86 4.02
N ASP A 41 -12.16 38.23 4.69
CA ASP A 41 -12.04 37.96 6.12
C ASP A 41 -11.02 36.84 6.38
N ARG A 42 -11.02 35.77 5.55
CA ARG A 42 -10.07 34.66 5.69
C ARG A 42 -8.63 35.06 5.36
N VAL A 43 -8.38 35.76 4.25
CA VAL A 43 -7.04 36.22 3.90
C VAL A 43 -6.55 37.25 4.94
N GLY A 44 -7.44 38.12 5.41
CA GLY A 44 -7.14 39.08 6.47
C GLY A 44 -6.63 38.44 7.77
N HIS A 45 -7.17 37.29 8.14
CA HIS A 45 -6.79 36.57 9.37
C HIS A 45 -5.30 36.18 9.44
N TYR A 46 -4.66 35.88 8.30
CA TYR A 46 -3.23 35.54 8.27
C TYR A 46 -2.32 36.70 8.68
N PHE A 47 -2.77 37.95 8.46
CA PHE A 47 -1.98 39.16 8.68
C PHE A 47 -2.36 39.90 9.96
N LEU A 48 -3.21 39.30 10.81
CA LEU A 48 -3.53 39.86 12.12
C LEU A 48 -2.33 39.74 13.07
N ALA A 49 -2.01 40.83 13.77
CA ALA A 49 -0.94 40.86 14.76
C ALA A 49 -1.16 39.91 15.95
N SER A 50 -2.40 39.47 16.17
CA SER A 50 -2.77 38.48 17.20
C SER A 50 -2.47 37.03 16.80
N ASN A 51 -2.03 36.79 15.56
CA ASN A 51 -1.71 35.44 15.10
C ASN A 51 -0.30 35.04 15.58
N VAL A 52 -0.28 34.25 16.66
CA VAL A 52 0.95 33.84 17.37
C VAL A 52 1.52 32.51 16.89
N ASP A 53 0.89 31.83 15.92
CA ASP A 53 1.41 30.57 15.40
C ASP A 53 2.74 30.81 14.65
N PRO A 54 3.89 30.31 15.15
CA PRO A 54 5.19 30.54 14.53
C PRO A 54 5.27 30.07 13.08
N LYS A 55 4.45 29.07 12.70
CA LYS A 55 4.45 28.51 11.35
C LYS A 55 3.65 29.39 10.40
N VAL A 56 2.52 29.95 10.84
CA VAL A 56 1.78 30.95 10.06
C VAL A 56 2.65 32.18 9.82
N GLN A 57 3.42 32.61 10.83
CA GLN A 57 4.39 33.69 10.67
C GLN A 57 5.48 33.32 9.65
N ALA A 58 6.00 32.09 9.68
CA ALA A 58 6.98 31.61 8.70
C ALA A 58 6.43 31.57 7.27
N LEU A 59 5.14 31.21 7.09
CA LEU A 59 4.47 31.33 5.78
C LEU A 59 4.40 32.79 5.35
N VAL A 60 3.84 33.66 6.21
CA VAL A 60 3.62 35.08 5.90
C VAL A 60 4.92 35.80 5.53
N GLN A 61 6.04 35.42 6.15
CA GLN A 61 7.37 35.95 5.79
C GLN A 61 7.85 35.56 4.39
N GLN A 62 7.36 34.44 3.84
CA GLN A 62 7.72 33.95 2.50
C GLN A 62 6.75 34.41 1.42
N ILE A 63 5.58 34.94 1.77
CA ILE A 63 4.58 35.40 0.79
C ILE A 63 5.10 36.64 0.05
N SER A 64 5.19 36.52 -1.26
CA SER A 64 5.46 37.63 -2.18
C SER A 64 4.21 38.07 -2.95
N GLY A 65 3.21 37.18 -3.07
CA GLY A 65 2.01 37.42 -3.86
C GLY A 65 0.82 36.58 -3.38
N ILE A 66 -0.37 37.14 -3.57
CA ILE A 66 -1.65 36.48 -3.31
C ILE A 66 -2.53 36.63 -4.55
N GLU A 67 -3.08 35.53 -5.02
CA GLU A 67 -4.06 35.51 -6.11
C GLU A 67 -5.37 34.89 -5.61
N VAL A 68 -6.50 35.49 -5.97
CA VAL A 68 -7.82 34.98 -5.58
C VAL A 68 -8.67 34.63 -6.79
N THR A 69 -9.42 33.55 -6.68
CA THR A 69 -10.43 33.14 -7.63
C THR A 69 -11.77 33.10 -6.91
N VAL A 70 -12.68 34.00 -7.28
CA VAL A 70 -14.04 34.05 -6.72
C VAL A 70 -14.87 32.91 -7.32
N THR A 71 -15.65 32.23 -6.49
CA THR A 71 -16.58 31.19 -6.92
C THR A 71 -18.02 31.59 -6.67
N ASN A 72 -18.96 30.84 -7.23
CA ASN A 72 -20.39 31.05 -7.04
C ASN A 72 -20.92 30.38 -5.77
N SER A 73 -20.22 29.36 -5.27
CA SER A 73 -20.55 28.65 -4.04
C SER A 73 -19.31 28.20 -3.26
N GLU A 74 -19.52 27.84 -1.98
CA GLU A 74 -18.50 27.20 -1.14
C GLU A 74 -18.11 25.81 -1.68
N THR A 75 -19.06 25.09 -2.27
CA THR A 75 -18.87 23.79 -2.93
C THR A 75 -17.92 23.88 -4.11
N GLU A 76 -18.08 24.90 -4.95
CA GLU A 76 -17.18 25.19 -6.06
C GLU A 76 -15.78 25.60 -5.55
N ALA A 77 -15.70 26.39 -4.47
CA ALA A 77 -14.43 26.73 -3.84
C ALA A 77 -13.70 25.49 -3.29
N LEU A 78 -14.42 24.57 -2.65
CA LEU A 78 -13.88 23.30 -2.12
C LEU A 78 -13.33 22.42 -3.25
N LEU A 79 -14.07 22.27 -4.35
CA LEU A 79 -13.63 21.52 -5.53
C LEU A 79 -12.39 22.13 -6.19
N LEU A 80 -12.39 23.46 -6.36
CA LEU A 80 -11.28 24.18 -6.96
C LEU A 80 -10.01 24.09 -6.10
N GLU A 81 -10.13 24.27 -4.78
CA GLU A 81 -9.04 24.10 -3.83
C GLU A 81 -8.43 22.70 -3.95
N TYR A 82 -9.26 21.66 -3.88
CA TYR A 82 -8.81 20.27 -4.03
C TYR A 82 -8.06 20.06 -5.34
N ASN A 83 -8.58 20.56 -6.46
CA ASN A 83 -7.94 20.41 -7.78
C ASN A 83 -6.59 21.12 -7.85
N LEU A 84 -6.47 22.32 -7.27
CA LEU A 84 -5.22 23.08 -7.22
C LEU A 84 -4.18 22.41 -6.32
N ILE A 85 -4.58 21.91 -5.14
CA ILE A 85 -3.69 21.14 -4.26
C ILE A 85 -3.22 19.87 -4.95
N LYS A 86 -4.11 19.15 -5.65
CA LYS A 86 -3.75 17.94 -6.39
C LYS A 86 -2.76 18.22 -7.52
N ALA A 87 -2.96 19.31 -8.25
CA ALA A 87 -2.12 19.69 -9.39
C ALA A 87 -0.72 20.17 -8.97
N HIS A 88 -0.65 21.02 -7.94
CA HIS A 88 0.59 21.70 -7.58
C HIS A 88 1.30 21.14 -6.35
N LYS A 89 0.60 20.35 -5.52
CA LYS A 89 1.07 19.81 -4.23
C LYS A 89 1.87 20.84 -3.41
N PRO A 90 1.28 22.01 -3.11
CA PRO A 90 2.00 23.10 -2.46
C PRO A 90 2.59 22.65 -1.12
N ARG A 91 3.76 23.19 -0.77
CA ARG A 91 4.56 22.75 0.38
C ARG A 91 3.78 22.78 1.70
N PHE A 92 2.93 23.79 1.89
CA PHE A 92 2.24 24.01 3.15
C PHE A 92 0.82 23.41 3.22
N ASN A 93 0.32 22.84 2.12
CA ASN A 93 -0.97 22.16 2.12
C ASN A 93 -0.89 20.75 2.67
N VAL A 94 -2.04 20.27 3.14
CA VAL A 94 -2.26 18.87 3.52
C VAL A 94 -2.16 18.03 2.25
N VAL A 95 -1.19 17.11 2.18
CA VAL A 95 -1.05 16.20 1.03
C VAL A 95 -1.04 14.75 1.51
N LEU A 96 -2.02 13.97 1.05
CA LEU A 96 -2.07 12.53 1.27
C LEU A 96 -1.06 11.83 0.34
N LYS A 97 0.06 11.35 0.89
CA LYS A 97 1.10 10.65 0.11
C LYS A 97 0.75 9.20 -0.28
N ASP A 98 -0.30 8.63 0.31
CA ASP A 98 -0.59 7.21 0.24
C ASP A 98 -1.75 6.91 -0.73
N ASP A 99 -1.50 7.08 -2.04
CA ASP A 99 -2.40 6.76 -3.16
C ASP A 99 -2.65 5.25 -3.36
N LYS A 100 -2.66 4.45 -2.28
CA LYS A 100 -2.92 3.03 -2.42
C LYS A 100 -4.41 2.83 -2.66
N SER A 101 -4.78 2.32 -3.84
CA SER A 101 -6.16 1.92 -4.13
C SER A 101 -6.73 1.01 -3.03
N PHE A 102 -8.02 1.16 -2.74
CA PHE A 102 -8.65 0.39 -1.69
C PHE A 102 -8.68 -1.11 -2.06
N PRO A 103 -8.43 -2.00 -1.08
CA PRO A 103 -8.56 -3.42 -1.29
C PRO A 103 -10.03 -3.85 -1.15
N TYR A 104 -10.46 -4.75 -2.03
CA TYR A 104 -11.81 -5.30 -2.10
C TYR A 104 -11.77 -6.82 -2.15
N ILE A 105 -12.92 -7.44 -1.88
CA ILE A 105 -13.19 -8.83 -2.28
C ILE A 105 -14.00 -8.78 -3.57
N GLN A 106 -13.50 -9.42 -4.63
CA GLN A 106 -14.20 -9.55 -5.90
C GLN A 106 -14.84 -10.93 -6.00
N LEU A 107 -16.09 -10.98 -6.46
CA LEU A 107 -16.72 -12.23 -6.89
C LEU A 107 -16.39 -12.47 -8.37
N CYS A 108 -15.68 -13.56 -8.65
CA CYS A 108 -15.38 -13.99 -10.02
C CYS A 108 -16.42 -15.01 -10.46
N GLU A 109 -17.37 -14.59 -11.30
CA GLU A 109 -18.49 -15.42 -11.78
C GLU A 109 -18.27 -16.02 -13.18
N ASP A 110 -17.11 -15.75 -13.80
CA ASP A 110 -16.74 -16.24 -15.14
C ASP A 110 -16.59 -17.77 -15.24
N HIS A 111 -16.81 -18.49 -14.14
CA HIS A 111 -16.63 -19.94 -14.04
C HIS A 111 -17.85 -20.58 -13.35
N PRO A 112 -18.31 -21.78 -13.79
CA PRO A 112 -19.48 -22.47 -13.20
C PRO A 112 -19.41 -22.71 -11.69
N PHE A 113 -18.18 -22.73 -11.15
CA PHE A 113 -17.87 -22.70 -9.72
C PHE A 113 -17.20 -21.35 -9.40
N PRO A 114 -17.95 -20.32 -8.96
CA PRO A 114 -17.39 -19.00 -8.67
C PRO A 114 -16.34 -19.02 -7.56
N ARG A 115 -15.56 -17.93 -7.44
CA ARG A 115 -14.63 -17.73 -6.32
C ARG A 115 -14.64 -16.31 -5.80
N LEU A 116 -14.26 -16.13 -4.54
CA LEU A 116 -13.98 -14.84 -3.93
C LEU A 116 -12.46 -14.59 -3.98
N ALA A 117 -12.05 -13.44 -4.53
CA ALA A 117 -10.65 -13.09 -4.73
C ALA A 117 -10.30 -11.74 -4.13
N PHE A 118 -9.05 -11.60 -3.68
CA PHE A 118 -8.48 -10.29 -3.33
C PHE A 118 -8.38 -9.45 -4.60
N TYR A 119 -8.93 -8.23 -4.56
CA TYR A 119 -8.87 -7.28 -5.65
C TYR A 119 -8.34 -5.92 -5.17
N ARG A 120 -7.54 -5.27 -6.01
CA ARG A 120 -6.99 -3.94 -5.77
C ARG A 120 -6.74 -3.25 -7.11
N GLY A 121 -7.56 -2.26 -7.44
CA GLY A 121 -7.52 -1.60 -8.76
C GLY A 121 -8.82 -0.85 -9.05
N ALA A 122 -8.92 -0.32 -10.28
CA ALA A 122 -10.12 0.35 -10.76
C ALA A 122 -11.25 -0.67 -11.01
N ARG A 123 -12.40 -0.47 -10.38
CA ARG A 123 -13.56 -1.35 -10.53
C ARG A 123 -14.00 -1.39 -11.99
N SER A 124 -14.30 -2.59 -12.49
CA SER A 124 -14.88 -2.78 -13.81
C SER A 124 -16.41 -2.85 -13.69
N ALA A 125 -17.11 -2.17 -14.59
CA ALA A 125 -18.58 -2.24 -14.64
C ALA A 125 -19.05 -3.69 -14.88
N GLY A 126 -20.15 -4.07 -14.25
CA GLY A 126 -20.73 -5.42 -14.35
C GLY A 126 -20.10 -6.48 -13.44
N GLN A 127 -19.10 -6.13 -12.62
CA GLN A 127 -18.50 -7.05 -11.65
C GLN A 127 -18.89 -6.68 -10.22
N ARG A 128 -18.98 -7.69 -9.34
CA ARG A 128 -19.35 -7.51 -7.94
C ARG A 128 -18.11 -7.42 -7.06
N TYR A 129 -18.04 -6.33 -6.28
CA TYR A 129 -16.97 -6.06 -5.34
C TYR A 129 -17.58 -5.79 -3.96
N PHE A 130 -16.97 -6.33 -2.92
CA PHE A 130 -17.35 -6.13 -1.52
C PHE A 130 -16.22 -5.38 -0.80
N GLY A 131 -16.59 -4.39 0.00
CA GLY A 131 -15.67 -3.46 0.65
C GLY A 131 -16.14 -2.00 0.46
N PRO A 132 -15.22 -1.03 0.51
CA PRO A 132 -13.77 -1.16 0.67
C PRO A 132 -13.38 -1.76 2.03
N PHE A 133 -12.23 -2.43 2.08
CA PHE A 133 -11.63 -2.88 3.33
C PHE A 133 -10.51 -1.92 3.77
N PRO A 134 -10.24 -1.79 5.08
CA PRO A 134 -9.24 -0.85 5.59
C PRO A 134 -7.83 -1.16 5.04
N ASN A 135 -7.47 -2.44 4.96
CA ASN A 135 -6.17 -2.85 4.47
C ASN A 135 -6.20 -4.26 3.88
N ALA A 136 -5.10 -4.67 3.25
CA ALA A 136 -5.00 -5.99 2.62
C ALA A 136 -4.95 -7.15 3.64
N GLY A 137 -4.63 -6.89 4.91
CA GLY A 137 -4.74 -7.87 5.98
C GLY A 137 -6.20 -8.22 6.23
N ALA A 138 -7.04 -7.21 6.47
CA ALA A 138 -8.47 -7.37 6.69
C ALA A 138 -9.16 -8.19 5.57
N VAL A 139 -8.86 -7.89 4.29
CA VAL A 139 -9.39 -8.70 3.18
C VAL A 139 -8.99 -10.17 3.29
N ARG A 140 -7.72 -10.45 3.59
CA ARG A 140 -7.23 -11.84 3.69
C ARG A 140 -7.87 -12.56 4.87
N ASP A 141 -8.06 -11.88 5.99
CA ASP A 141 -8.69 -12.45 7.18
C ASP A 141 -10.15 -12.80 6.91
N THR A 142 -10.91 -11.88 6.29
CA THR A 142 -12.29 -12.13 5.85
C THR A 142 -12.37 -13.27 4.84
N LEU A 143 -11.51 -13.29 3.81
CA LEU A 143 -11.47 -14.40 2.85
C LEU A 143 -11.16 -15.73 3.53
N ASN A 144 -10.23 -15.76 4.48
CA ASN A 144 -9.88 -16.95 5.24
C ASN A 144 -11.05 -17.46 6.08
N GLN A 145 -11.82 -16.56 6.70
CA GLN A 145 -13.02 -16.90 7.47
C GLN A 145 -14.11 -17.48 6.58
N LEU A 146 -14.43 -16.83 5.45
CA LEU A 146 -15.42 -17.31 4.49
C LEU A 146 -15.05 -18.67 3.90
N GLN A 147 -13.76 -18.90 3.59
CA GLN A 147 -13.27 -20.20 3.12
C GLN A 147 -13.42 -21.30 4.16
N LYS A 148 -13.19 -21.01 5.45
CA LYS A 148 -13.40 -21.99 6.52
C LYS A 148 -14.87 -22.32 6.73
N LEU A 149 -15.74 -21.31 6.68
CA LEU A 149 -17.18 -21.48 6.89
C LEU A 149 -17.85 -22.21 5.73
N PHE A 150 -17.70 -21.67 4.52
CA PHE A 150 -18.46 -22.10 3.34
C PHE A 150 -17.67 -23.03 2.43
N ARG A 151 -16.42 -23.37 2.77
CA ARG A 151 -15.54 -24.28 2.01
C ARG A 151 -15.42 -23.89 0.52
N ILE A 152 -15.32 -22.60 0.27
CA ILE A 152 -15.24 -22.01 -1.07
C ILE A 152 -13.82 -22.14 -1.64
N ARG A 153 -13.71 -22.40 -2.95
CA ARG A 153 -12.39 -22.53 -3.60
C ARG A 153 -11.68 -21.17 -3.66
N ASN A 154 -10.36 -21.20 -3.53
CA ASN A 154 -9.47 -20.05 -3.72
C ASN A 154 -8.46 -20.25 -4.87
N CYS A 155 -8.50 -21.41 -5.53
CA CYS A 155 -7.64 -21.72 -6.65
C CYS A 155 -8.04 -20.94 -7.90
N ARG A 156 -7.05 -20.64 -8.75
CA ARG A 156 -7.29 -20.09 -10.09
C ARG A 156 -7.87 -21.17 -11.00
N ASP A 157 -8.54 -20.75 -12.07
CA ASP A 157 -9.22 -21.68 -12.99
C ASP A 157 -8.24 -22.65 -13.65
N SER A 158 -7.03 -22.20 -13.98
CA SER A 158 -5.97 -23.08 -14.49
C SER A 158 -5.58 -24.18 -13.50
N PHE A 159 -5.57 -23.88 -12.20
CA PHE A 159 -5.32 -24.89 -11.16
C PHE A 159 -6.56 -25.75 -10.90
N PHE A 160 -7.76 -25.26 -11.18
CA PHE A 160 -8.99 -26.02 -11.03
C PHE A 160 -9.12 -27.08 -12.13
N ALA A 161 -8.90 -26.69 -13.39
CA ALA A 161 -9.05 -27.57 -14.55
C ALA A 161 -8.03 -28.73 -14.54
N ASN A 162 -6.82 -28.49 -14.05
CA ASN A 162 -5.71 -29.48 -14.10
C ASN A 162 -5.60 -30.37 -12.84
N ARG A 163 -6.71 -30.61 -12.12
CA ARG A 163 -6.70 -31.41 -10.89
C ARG A 163 -7.34 -32.77 -11.08
N SER A 164 -6.57 -33.81 -10.80
CA SER A 164 -7.04 -35.19 -10.72
C SER A 164 -7.34 -35.67 -9.30
N ARG A 165 -6.81 -34.99 -8.27
CA ARG A 165 -7.03 -35.32 -6.85
C ARG A 165 -7.28 -34.07 -5.98
N PRO A 166 -8.04 -34.21 -4.87
CA PRO A 166 -8.23 -33.12 -3.92
C PRO A 166 -6.91 -32.52 -3.45
N CYS A 167 -6.89 -31.20 -3.26
CA CYS A 167 -5.70 -30.50 -2.79
C CYS A 167 -5.68 -30.37 -1.26
N LEU A 168 -4.58 -29.87 -0.72
CA LEU A 168 -4.43 -29.60 0.72
C LEU A 168 -5.59 -28.77 1.29
N GLN A 169 -6.11 -27.78 0.54
CA GLN A 169 -7.23 -26.95 1.02
C GLN A 169 -8.47 -27.78 1.34
N HIS A 170 -8.73 -28.85 0.59
CA HIS A 170 -9.80 -29.78 0.90
C HIS A 170 -9.49 -30.62 2.14
N GLN A 171 -8.27 -31.16 2.22
CA GLN A 171 -7.82 -31.98 3.36
C GLN A 171 -7.90 -31.24 4.69
N ILE A 172 -7.64 -29.92 4.69
CA ILE A 172 -7.76 -29.07 5.89
C ILE A 172 -9.16 -28.44 6.04
N GLY A 173 -10.17 -28.90 5.29
CA GLY A 173 -11.56 -28.51 5.45
C GLY A 173 -11.91 -27.09 4.98
N ARG A 174 -11.14 -26.49 4.06
CA ARG A 174 -11.37 -25.13 3.52
C ARG A 174 -11.94 -25.10 2.10
N CYS A 175 -12.04 -26.24 1.43
CA CYS A 175 -12.58 -26.35 0.08
C CYS A 175 -13.40 -27.63 -0.06
N SER A 176 -14.59 -27.54 -0.66
CA SER A 176 -15.44 -28.69 -0.99
C SER A 176 -14.97 -29.48 -2.22
N ALA A 177 -13.80 -29.15 -2.77
CA ALA A 177 -13.15 -29.80 -3.90
C ALA A 177 -14.02 -29.97 -5.18
N PRO A 178 -14.69 -28.90 -5.65
CA PRO A 178 -15.44 -28.95 -6.92
C PRO A 178 -14.58 -29.33 -8.14
N CYS A 179 -13.26 -29.11 -8.07
CA CYS A 179 -12.33 -29.42 -9.16
C CYS A 179 -12.22 -30.92 -9.49
N VAL A 180 -12.66 -31.79 -8.58
CA VAL A 180 -12.66 -33.25 -8.77
C VAL A 180 -14.06 -33.85 -8.57
N GLY A 181 -15.10 -33.02 -8.65
CA GLY A 181 -16.49 -33.48 -8.59
C GLY A 181 -17.01 -33.92 -7.22
N LEU A 182 -16.31 -33.64 -6.11
CA LEU A 182 -16.77 -34.00 -4.76
C LEU A 182 -17.97 -33.16 -4.25
N ILE A 183 -18.34 -32.11 -4.97
CA ILE A 183 -19.54 -31.31 -4.73
C ILE A 183 -20.18 -30.95 -6.08
N GLY A 184 -21.51 -31.01 -6.13
CA GLY A 184 -22.29 -30.59 -7.30
C GLY A 184 -22.32 -29.06 -7.45
N ARG A 185 -22.61 -28.60 -8.67
CA ARG A 185 -22.69 -27.16 -9.00
C ARG A 185 -23.70 -26.41 -8.16
N GLU A 186 -24.90 -26.96 -8.00
CA GLU A 186 -26.00 -26.33 -7.26
C GLU A 186 -25.67 -26.17 -5.77
N ALA A 187 -25.18 -27.25 -5.13
CA ALA A 187 -24.75 -27.21 -3.74
C ALA A 187 -23.62 -26.19 -3.51
N TYR A 188 -22.65 -26.13 -4.42
CA TYR A 188 -21.57 -25.14 -4.33
C TYR A 188 -22.09 -23.70 -4.54
N ALA A 189 -23.06 -23.49 -5.44
CA ALA A 189 -23.67 -22.19 -5.66
C ALA A 189 -24.42 -21.68 -4.42
N GLN A 190 -25.05 -22.57 -3.65
CA GLN A 190 -25.65 -22.23 -2.36
C GLN A 190 -24.61 -21.73 -1.36
N ASP A 191 -23.46 -22.41 -1.26
CA ASP A 191 -22.36 -22.00 -0.37
C ASP A 191 -21.77 -20.63 -0.77
N ILE A 192 -21.64 -20.36 -2.08
CA ILE A 192 -21.25 -19.03 -2.60
C ILE A 192 -22.30 -17.98 -2.24
N THR A 193 -23.58 -18.29 -2.44
CA THR A 193 -24.69 -17.36 -2.16
C THR A 193 -24.71 -16.98 -0.68
N ALA A 194 -24.53 -17.96 0.22
CA ALA A 194 -24.45 -17.71 1.65
C ALA A 194 -23.24 -16.83 2.01
N ALA A 195 -22.06 -17.06 1.41
CA ALA A 195 -20.90 -16.21 1.63
C ALA A 195 -21.11 -14.76 1.15
N VAL A 196 -21.79 -14.60 0.01
CA VAL A 196 -22.19 -13.28 -0.52
C VAL A 196 -23.16 -12.58 0.43
N LYS A 197 -24.19 -13.27 0.93
CA LYS A 197 -25.10 -12.72 1.95
C LYS A 197 -24.36 -12.23 3.19
N VAL A 198 -23.39 -13.00 3.69
CA VAL A 198 -22.57 -12.59 4.84
C VAL A 198 -21.75 -11.33 4.52
N LEU A 199 -21.22 -11.18 3.30
CA LEU A 199 -20.48 -9.99 2.88
C LEU A 199 -21.39 -8.76 2.73
N GLU A 200 -22.67 -8.96 2.42
CA GLU A 200 -23.70 -7.91 2.33
C GLU A 200 -24.30 -7.55 3.70
N GLY A 201 -23.83 -8.16 4.80
CA GLY A 201 -24.35 -7.91 6.14
C GLY A 201 -25.59 -8.74 6.51
N ARG A 202 -26.10 -9.56 5.58
CA ARG A 202 -27.30 -10.40 5.76
C ARG A 202 -26.98 -11.73 6.46
N GLY A 203 -26.21 -11.67 7.54
CA GLY A 203 -25.75 -12.85 8.29
C GLY A 203 -26.87 -13.59 9.02
N GLU A 204 -27.89 -12.88 9.49
CA GLU A 204 -29.05 -13.49 10.17
C GLU A 204 -29.89 -14.36 9.24
N GLU A 205 -30.06 -13.96 7.98
CA GLU A 205 -30.69 -14.82 6.96
C GLU A 205 -29.92 -16.14 6.81
N VAL A 206 -28.59 -16.07 6.78
CA VAL A 206 -27.73 -17.26 6.63
C VAL A 206 -27.79 -18.13 7.89
N ASN A 207 -27.88 -17.54 9.08
CA ASN A 207 -28.10 -18.31 10.31
C ASN A 207 -29.41 -19.10 10.25
N ALA A 208 -30.52 -18.44 9.86
CA ALA A 208 -31.82 -19.09 9.75
C ALA A 208 -31.81 -20.21 8.70
N GLU A 209 -31.19 -19.98 7.54
CA GLU A 209 -31.04 -21.00 6.48
C GLU A 209 -30.18 -22.19 6.94
N LEU A 210 -29.07 -21.95 7.64
CA LEU A 210 -28.22 -23.02 8.16
C LEU A 210 -28.93 -23.81 9.26
N GLN A 211 -29.69 -23.15 10.14
CA GLN A 211 -30.48 -23.81 11.18
C GLN A 211 -31.51 -24.76 10.56
N ALA A 212 -32.31 -24.28 9.61
CA ALA A 212 -33.31 -25.09 8.93
C ALA A 212 -32.69 -26.28 8.18
N ARG A 213 -31.51 -26.08 7.56
CA ARG A 213 -30.77 -27.16 6.89
C ARG A 213 -30.20 -28.19 7.86
N MET A 214 -29.77 -27.77 9.04
CA MET A 214 -29.30 -28.66 10.10
C MET A 214 -30.44 -29.55 10.61
N GLU A 215 -31.60 -28.95 10.89
CA GLU A 215 -32.80 -29.65 11.35
C GLU A 215 -33.29 -30.66 10.31
N ALA A 216 -33.41 -30.25 9.04
CA ALA A 216 -33.79 -31.16 7.95
C ALA A 216 -32.80 -32.32 7.76
N ALA A 217 -31.49 -32.11 7.98
CA ALA A 217 -30.51 -33.18 7.94
C ALA A 217 -30.66 -34.15 9.12
N ALA A 218 -30.99 -33.64 10.32
CA ALA A 218 -31.25 -34.45 11.50
C ALA A 218 -32.53 -35.28 11.36
N GLU A 219 -33.61 -34.70 10.82
CA GLU A 219 -34.87 -35.41 10.51
C GLU A 219 -34.65 -36.57 9.52
N ARG A 220 -33.74 -36.40 8.56
CA ARG A 220 -33.34 -37.45 7.61
C ARG A 220 -32.28 -38.42 8.18
N LEU A 221 -31.99 -38.34 9.48
CA LEU A 221 -31.00 -39.17 10.19
C LEU A 221 -29.55 -39.02 9.65
N GLN A 222 -29.24 -37.90 8.99
CA GLN A 222 -27.92 -37.58 8.43
C GLN A 222 -27.05 -36.85 9.47
N TYR A 223 -26.74 -37.51 10.59
CA TYR A 223 -26.12 -36.88 11.76
C TYR A 223 -24.75 -36.24 11.49
N GLU A 224 -23.90 -36.84 10.65
CA GLU A 224 -22.62 -36.24 10.27
C GLU A 224 -22.80 -34.92 9.52
N ARG A 225 -23.80 -34.85 8.64
CA ARG A 225 -24.12 -33.64 7.89
C ARG A 225 -24.70 -32.56 8.81
N ALA A 226 -25.60 -32.95 9.71
CA ALA A 226 -26.15 -32.06 10.72
C ALA A 226 -25.04 -31.48 11.62
N ALA A 227 -24.10 -32.31 12.09
CA ALA A 227 -22.97 -31.87 12.89
C ALA A 227 -22.08 -30.85 12.15
N GLN A 228 -21.80 -31.08 10.86
CA GLN A 228 -21.04 -30.12 10.04
C GLN A 228 -21.75 -28.77 9.93
N ILE A 229 -23.07 -28.75 9.71
CA ILE A 229 -23.86 -27.51 9.58
C ILE A 229 -23.95 -26.80 10.93
N ARG A 230 -24.13 -27.54 12.03
CA ARG A 230 -24.09 -27.00 13.40
C ARG A 230 -22.76 -26.29 13.67
N ASP A 231 -21.64 -26.90 13.29
CA ASP A 231 -20.32 -26.31 13.50
C ASP A 231 -20.12 -25.05 12.64
N GLN A 232 -20.69 -25.01 11.42
CA GLN A 232 -20.74 -23.81 10.58
C GLN A 232 -21.57 -22.70 11.25
N LEU A 233 -22.76 -23.03 11.76
CA LEU A 233 -23.64 -22.09 12.46
C LEU A 233 -22.93 -21.50 13.69
N ALA A 234 -22.33 -22.34 14.53
CA ALA A 234 -21.58 -21.89 15.71
C ALA A 234 -20.36 -21.02 15.33
N ALA A 235 -19.69 -21.32 14.22
CA ALA A 235 -18.59 -20.51 13.73
C ALA A 235 -19.07 -19.15 13.19
N LEU A 236 -20.20 -19.10 12.48
CA LEU A 236 -20.80 -17.85 11.99
C LEU A 236 -21.28 -16.97 13.16
N GLN A 237 -21.98 -17.54 14.14
CA GLN A 237 -22.42 -16.85 15.35
C GLN A 237 -21.25 -16.29 16.17
N ARG A 238 -20.15 -17.04 16.32
CA ARG A 238 -18.94 -16.53 16.99
C ARG A 238 -18.32 -15.32 16.27
N LEU A 239 -18.28 -15.35 14.94
CA LEU A 239 -17.81 -14.19 14.16
C LEU A 239 -18.72 -12.99 14.34
N GLN A 240 -20.04 -13.20 14.42
CA GLN A 240 -20.99 -12.12 14.70
C GLN A 240 -20.84 -11.58 16.13
N LEU A 241 -20.72 -12.45 17.14
CA LEU A 241 -20.55 -12.05 18.55
C LEU A 241 -19.28 -11.23 18.80
N GLN A 242 -18.16 -11.55 18.14
CA GLN A 242 -16.95 -10.71 18.16
C GLN A 242 -17.17 -9.32 17.53
N GLN A 243 -18.27 -9.13 16.82
CA GLN A 243 -18.67 -7.90 16.14
C GLN A 243 -19.90 -7.22 16.79
N VAL A 244 -20.38 -7.70 17.95
CA VAL A 244 -21.64 -7.24 18.62
C VAL A 244 -21.52 -5.91 19.39
N VAL A 245 -20.37 -5.23 19.42
CA VAL A 245 -20.31 -3.82 19.90
C VAL A 245 -21.12 -2.86 19.00
N THR A 246 -21.71 -3.38 17.92
CA THR A 246 -22.21 -2.66 16.76
C THR A 246 -23.68 -2.95 16.43
N ALA A 247 -24.56 -3.08 17.43
CA ALA A 247 -26.00 -3.25 17.18
C ALA A 247 -26.69 -1.89 16.90
N GLY A 248 -27.01 -1.61 15.63
CA GLY A 248 -27.74 -0.41 15.23
C GLY A 248 -28.00 -0.23 13.73
N GLY A 249 -28.65 -1.19 13.07
CA GLY A 249 -29.23 -1.07 11.72
C GLY A 249 -28.29 -1.36 10.55
N GLU A 250 -28.88 -1.64 9.38
CA GLU A 250 -28.19 -1.74 8.08
C GLU A 250 -27.69 -0.35 7.67
N ARG A 251 -26.52 0.06 8.18
CA ARG A 251 -25.91 1.34 7.80
C ARG A 251 -24.51 1.12 7.26
N ASP A 252 -24.27 1.71 6.10
CA ASP A 252 -22.95 1.89 5.54
C ASP A 252 -22.45 3.27 5.96
N VAL A 253 -21.40 3.28 6.78
CA VAL A 253 -20.89 4.49 7.43
C VAL A 253 -19.37 4.48 7.40
N ASP A 254 -18.76 5.61 7.06
CA ASP A 254 -17.33 5.81 7.22
C ASP A 254 -17.11 6.84 8.33
N VAL A 255 -16.23 6.52 9.29
CA VAL A 255 -15.97 7.34 10.47
C VAL A 255 -14.54 7.86 10.42
N PHE A 256 -14.38 9.18 10.50
CA PHE A 256 -13.09 9.86 10.47
C PHE A 256 -12.83 10.56 11.79
N ALA A 257 -11.66 10.31 12.38
CA ALA A 257 -11.19 11.06 13.54
C ALA A 257 -9.76 11.54 13.32
N ILE A 258 -9.48 12.77 13.74
CA ILE A 258 -8.16 13.39 13.68
C ILE A 258 -7.66 13.67 15.09
N THR A 259 -6.35 13.55 15.28
CA THR A 259 -5.64 13.97 16.50
C THR A 259 -4.25 14.49 16.13
N GLY A 260 -3.63 15.23 17.04
CA GLY A 260 -2.33 15.88 16.82
C GLY A 260 -2.46 17.38 16.60
N GLU A 261 -1.32 18.05 16.65
CA GLU A 261 -1.18 19.50 16.55
C GLU A 261 0.14 19.83 15.83
N GLY A 262 0.29 21.09 15.40
CA GLY A 262 1.56 21.56 14.84
C GLY A 262 2.00 20.77 13.59
N GLY A 263 1.08 20.25 12.79
CA GLY A 263 1.40 19.58 11.53
C GLY A 263 1.70 18.08 11.61
N ASP A 264 1.83 17.51 12.81
CA ASP A 264 1.91 16.07 13.03
C ASP A 264 0.52 15.51 13.36
N PHE A 265 -0.27 15.26 12.32
CA PHE A 265 -1.62 14.72 12.47
C PHE A 265 -1.66 13.21 12.26
N GLY A 266 -2.47 12.55 13.09
CA GLY A 266 -2.96 11.18 12.86
C GLY A 266 -4.44 11.23 12.52
N VAL A 267 -4.82 10.76 11.33
CA VAL A 267 -6.22 10.61 10.92
C VAL A 267 -6.55 9.13 10.83
N SER A 268 -7.51 8.65 11.63
CA SER A 268 -8.01 7.29 11.53
C SER A 268 -9.35 7.25 10.80
N VAL A 269 -9.50 6.25 9.94
CA VAL A 269 -10.72 5.96 9.18
C VAL A 269 -11.21 4.57 9.55
N MET A 270 -12.39 4.49 10.17
CA MET A 270 -13.10 3.25 10.44
C MET A 270 -14.19 3.05 9.40
N LEU A 271 -14.22 1.86 8.79
CA LEU A 271 -15.21 1.52 7.77
C LEU A 271 -16.27 0.62 8.40
N VAL A 272 -17.54 1.01 8.28
CA VAL A 272 -18.69 0.23 8.75
C VAL A 272 -19.58 -0.11 7.55
N ARG A 273 -19.87 -1.40 7.33
CA ARG A 273 -20.77 -1.85 6.25
C ARG A 273 -21.83 -2.79 6.81
N GLY A 274 -23.09 -2.57 6.49
CA GLY A 274 -24.22 -3.31 7.08
C GLY A 274 -24.20 -3.30 8.62
N GLY A 275 -23.80 -2.17 9.22
CA GLY A 275 -23.63 -2.04 10.67
C GLY A 275 -22.39 -2.70 11.27
N ARG A 276 -21.53 -3.36 10.47
CA ARG A 276 -20.35 -4.09 10.96
C ARG A 276 -19.07 -3.29 10.74
N ASN A 277 -18.24 -3.17 11.79
CA ASN A 277 -16.91 -2.58 11.68
C ASN A 277 -15.96 -3.51 10.90
N LEU A 278 -15.51 -3.07 9.73
CA LEU A 278 -14.54 -3.77 8.86
C LEU A 278 -13.09 -3.53 9.28
N GLY A 279 -12.86 -2.64 10.24
CA GLY A 279 -11.57 -2.27 10.82
C GLY A 279 -11.24 -0.79 10.63
N THR A 280 -10.10 -0.39 11.20
CA THR A 280 -9.63 1.00 11.20
C THR A 280 -8.25 1.11 10.53
N THR A 281 -8.04 2.15 9.75
CA THR A 281 -6.74 2.49 9.15
C THR A 281 -6.33 3.89 9.54
N SER A 282 -5.08 4.06 9.99
CA SER A 282 -4.53 5.36 10.34
C SER A 282 -3.61 5.88 9.24
N TYR A 283 -3.76 7.17 8.98
CA TYR A 283 -3.04 7.95 8.00
C TYR A 283 -2.34 9.10 8.70
N PHE A 284 -1.21 9.54 8.15
CA PHE A 284 -0.41 10.60 8.73
C PHE A 284 -0.18 11.67 7.67
N PRO A 285 -1.21 12.48 7.36
CA PRO A 285 -1.05 13.57 6.39
C PRO A 285 0.04 14.52 6.88
N ARG A 286 0.99 14.85 6.00
CA ARG A 286 1.97 15.88 6.31
C ARG A 286 1.35 17.23 5.98
N THR A 287 1.38 18.13 6.93
CA THR A 287 1.04 19.54 6.76
C THR A 287 1.90 20.34 7.71
N THR A 288 2.16 21.59 7.37
CA THR A 288 2.97 22.50 8.20
C THR A 288 2.13 23.62 8.81
N LEU A 289 0.89 23.84 8.35
CA LEU A 289 0.08 25.01 8.73
C LEU A 289 -1.41 24.75 8.97
N ALA A 290 -1.92 23.55 8.65
CA ALA A 290 -3.36 23.34 8.72
C ALA A 290 -3.82 23.13 10.17
N GLU A 291 -4.88 23.82 10.56
CA GLU A 291 -5.64 23.50 11.76
C GLU A 291 -6.28 22.10 11.64
N PRO A 292 -6.60 21.42 12.76
CA PRO A 292 -7.19 20.08 12.70
C PRO A 292 -8.45 19.98 11.82
N ALA A 293 -9.32 21.01 11.84
CA ALA A 293 -10.53 21.04 11.02
C ALA A 293 -10.22 21.11 9.52
N GLU A 294 -9.29 21.98 9.14
CA GLU A 294 -8.85 22.12 7.74
C GLU A 294 -8.12 20.87 7.26
N ALA A 295 -7.25 20.30 8.11
CA ALA A 295 -6.56 19.06 7.84
C ALA A 295 -7.53 17.89 7.63
N LEU A 296 -8.56 17.79 8.46
CA LEU A 296 -9.60 16.77 8.33
C LEU A 296 -10.43 16.97 7.06
N SER A 297 -10.90 18.19 6.77
CA SER A 297 -11.69 18.47 5.55
C SER A 297 -10.90 18.12 4.28
N SER A 298 -9.65 18.61 4.19
CA SER A 298 -8.78 18.34 3.06
C SER A 298 -8.46 16.84 2.94
N PHE A 299 -8.26 16.16 4.07
CA PHE A 299 -8.05 14.71 4.09
C PHE A 299 -9.27 13.95 3.58
N VAL A 300 -10.49 14.28 4.01
CA VAL A 300 -11.72 13.61 3.57
C VAL A 300 -11.92 13.78 2.06
N MET A 301 -11.72 14.99 1.53
CA MET A 301 -11.76 15.25 0.09
C MET A 301 -10.74 14.41 -0.68
N GLN A 302 -9.49 14.35 -0.21
CA GLN A 302 -8.43 13.55 -0.83
C GLN A 302 -8.67 12.05 -0.68
N TYR A 303 -9.26 11.59 0.42
CA TYR A 303 -9.58 10.19 0.66
C TYR A 303 -10.61 9.69 -0.36
N TYR A 304 -11.70 10.43 -0.52
CA TYR A 304 -12.73 10.10 -1.51
C TYR A 304 -12.30 10.40 -2.95
N ALA A 305 -11.10 10.95 -3.18
CA ALA A 305 -10.51 10.98 -4.52
C ALA A 305 -10.29 9.58 -5.11
N ALA A 306 -10.12 8.56 -4.25
CA ALA A 306 -9.84 7.19 -4.65
C ALA A 306 -10.87 6.17 -4.14
N ALA A 307 -11.83 6.60 -3.30
CA ALA A 307 -12.92 5.79 -2.76
C ALA A 307 -14.30 6.33 -3.17
N GLU A 308 -15.31 5.46 -3.15
CA GLU A 308 -16.71 5.85 -3.20
C GLU A 308 -17.21 6.12 -1.77
N PRO A 309 -17.82 7.28 -1.49
CA PRO A 309 -18.35 7.57 -0.17
C PRO A 309 -19.65 6.80 0.10
N PRO A 310 -19.87 6.31 1.34
CA PRO A 310 -21.13 5.69 1.72
C PRO A 310 -22.23 6.75 1.94
N PRO A 311 -23.50 6.33 2.15
CA PRO A 311 -24.60 7.27 2.42
C PRO A 311 -24.39 8.16 3.66
N GLU A 312 -23.55 7.76 4.61
CA GLU A 312 -23.28 8.54 5.82
C GLU A 312 -21.79 8.57 6.17
N VAL A 313 -21.26 9.78 6.41
CA VAL A 313 -19.88 10.04 6.85
C VAL A 313 -19.91 10.73 8.20
N LEU A 314 -19.31 10.09 9.20
CA LEU A 314 -19.21 10.60 10.56
C LEU A 314 -17.85 11.23 10.81
N LEU A 315 -17.86 12.40 11.43
CA LEU A 315 -16.65 13.16 11.74
C LEU A 315 -16.43 13.25 13.24
N GLY A 316 -15.17 13.15 13.67
CA GLY A 316 -14.77 13.31 15.07
C GLY A 316 -14.82 14.75 15.58
N MET A 317 -14.91 15.72 14.68
CA MET A 317 -15.06 17.13 14.99
C MET A 317 -16.03 17.79 14.02
N ARG A 318 -16.61 18.92 14.42
CA ARG A 318 -17.45 19.74 13.54
C ARG A 318 -16.58 20.43 12.50
N LEU A 319 -17.00 20.38 11.24
CA LEU A 319 -16.42 21.13 10.15
C LEU A 319 -17.37 22.24 9.72
N GLU A 320 -16.82 23.42 9.41
CA GLU A 320 -17.63 24.54 8.91
C GLU A 320 -18.20 24.23 7.53
N ASP A 321 -17.42 23.55 6.68
CA ASP A 321 -17.71 23.18 5.31
C ASP A 321 -18.32 21.78 5.18
N ALA A 322 -18.93 21.24 6.24
CA ALA A 322 -19.57 19.92 6.22
C ALA A 322 -20.69 19.82 5.15
N GLU A 323 -21.48 20.88 4.96
CA GLU A 323 -22.53 20.95 3.94
C GLU A 323 -21.97 20.97 2.50
N PRO A 324 -21.03 21.87 2.14
CA PRO A 324 -20.31 21.80 0.87
C PRO A 324 -19.67 20.43 0.62
N LEU A 325 -19.05 19.85 1.64
CA LEU A 325 -18.43 18.53 1.55
C LEU A 325 -19.48 17.45 1.23
N ALA A 326 -20.63 17.45 1.91
CA ALA A 326 -21.73 16.53 1.65
C ALA A 326 -22.25 16.64 0.21
N GLN A 327 -22.39 17.86 -0.33
CA GLN A 327 -22.81 18.09 -1.71
C GLN A 327 -21.82 17.50 -2.71
N VAL A 328 -20.53 17.81 -2.58
CA VAL A 328 -19.47 17.27 -3.46
C VAL A 328 -19.43 15.75 -3.41
N LEU A 329 -19.51 15.16 -2.22
CA LEU A 329 -19.50 13.71 -2.06
C LEU A 329 -20.75 13.06 -2.67
N SER A 330 -21.91 13.71 -2.56
CA SER A 330 -23.17 13.21 -3.14
C SER A 330 -23.13 13.20 -4.67
N GLU A 331 -22.69 14.31 -5.27
CA GLU A 331 -22.53 14.42 -6.73
C GLU A 331 -21.58 13.36 -7.28
N ARG A 332 -20.48 13.12 -6.55
CA ARG A 332 -19.49 12.13 -6.93
C ARG A 332 -19.99 10.69 -6.81
N ALA A 333 -20.77 10.39 -5.78
CA ALA A 333 -21.31 9.05 -5.55
C ALA A 333 -22.54 8.72 -6.40
N GLY A 334 -23.25 9.74 -6.89
CA GLY A 334 -24.53 9.57 -7.57
C GLY A 334 -25.68 9.22 -6.60
N HIS A 335 -25.49 9.39 -5.30
CA HIS A 335 -26.51 9.24 -4.26
C HIS A 335 -26.29 10.27 -3.15
N ALA A 336 -27.31 10.50 -2.31
CA ALA A 336 -27.18 11.41 -1.18
C ALA A 336 -26.14 10.89 -0.16
N VAL A 337 -25.26 11.78 0.30
CA VAL A 337 -24.25 11.54 1.33
C VAL A 337 -24.45 12.53 2.47
N LEU A 338 -24.70 12.04 3.68
CA LEU A 338 -24.81 12.86 4.88
C LEU A 338 -23.45 12.98 5.57
N VAL A 339 -22.95 14.20 5.79
CA VAL A 339 -21.72 14.45 6.54
C VAL A 339 -22.07 15.11 7.87
N ARG A 340 -21.74 14.49 9.01
CA ARG A 340 -22.07 15.06 10.33
C ARG A 340 -21.17 14.60 11.47
N GLN A 341 -21.13 15.38 12.55
CA GLN A 341 -20.58 14.96 13.83
C GLN A 341 -21.71 14.37 14.70
N PRO A 342 -21.65 13.09 15.10
CA PRO A 342 -22.64 12.50 16.00
C PRO A 342 -22.49 13.05 17.43
N GLN A 343 -23.61 13.22 18.12
CA GLN A 343 -23.66 13.76 19.49
C GLN A 343 -24.10 12.72 20.54
N ARG A 344 -24.65 11.58 20.11
CA ARG A 344 -25.18 10.54 21.01
C ARG A 344 -25.30 9.18 20.30
N GLY A 345 -25.47 8.13 21.10
CA GLY A 345 -25.77 6.78 20.63
C GLY A 345 -24.57 6.05 20.03
N LEU A 346 -24.84 5.00 19.24
CA LEU A 346 -23.80 4.13 18.68
C LEU A 346 -22.81 4.88 17.78
N ALA A 347 -23.30 5.85 17.00
CA ALA A 347 -22.47 6.66 16.12
C ALA A 347 -21.40 7.47 16.88
N LEU A 348 -21.72 7.96 18.09
CA LEU A 348 -20.74 8.63 18.95
C LEU A 348 -19.65 7.66 19.43
N ARG A 349 -20.04 6.45 19.86
CA ARG A 349 -19.08 5.41 20.28
C ARG A 349 -18.11 5.01 19.17
N TRP A 350 -18.58 4.96 17.91
CA TRP A 350 -17.68 4.72 16.78
C TRP A 350 -16.68 5.84 16.57
N VAL A 351 -17.11 7.10 16.73
CA VAL A 351 -16.22 8.26 16.67
C VAL A 351 -15.18 8.21 17.78
N GLU A 352 -15.59 7.91 19.02
CA GLU A 352 -14.68 7.78 20.18
C GLU A 352 -13.64 6.70 19.95
N LEU A 353 -14.06 5.50 19.54
CA LEU A 353 -13.16 4.39 19.23
C LEU A 353 -12.21 4.72 18.06
N THR A 354 -12.70 5.42 17.04
CA THR A 354 -11.87 5.85 15.90
C THR A 354 -10.84 6.89 16.34
N HIS A 355 -11.22 7.81 17.24
CA HIS A 355 -10.33 8.80 17.83
C HIS A 355 -9.25 8.15 18.71
N GLU A 356 -9.61 7.20 19.58
CA GLU A 356 -8.65 6.41 20.36
C GLU A 356 -7.62 5.71 19.46
N ASN A 357 -8.07 5.09 18.36
CA ASN A 357 -7.18 4.50 17.38
C ASN A 357 -6.25 5.53 16.74
N ALA A 358 -6.73 6.74 16.44
CA ALA A 358 -5.89 7.84 15.94
C ALA A 358 -4.81 8.24 16.95
N VAL A 359 -5.17 8.35 18.24
CA VAL A 359 -4.24 8.69 19.33
C VAL A 359 -3.17 7.62 19.49
N GLN A 360 -3.55 6.35 19.52
CA GLN A 360 -2.60 5.25 19.65
C GLN A 360 -1.67 5.17 18.43
N ALA A 361 -2.22 5.32 17.22
CA ALA A 361 -1.42 5.29 15.99
C ALA A 361 -0.41 6.44 15.94
N LEU A 362 -0.81 7.65 16.36
CA LEU A 362 0.09 8.80 16.42
C LEU A 362 1.18 8.62 17.49
N ARG A 363 0.84 8.12 18.67
CA ARG A 363 1.82 7.77 19.72
C ARG A 363 2.84 6.75 19.24
N MET A 364 2.39 5.66 18.61
CA MET A 364 3.27 4.64 18.04
C MET A 364 4.19 5.23 16.97
N ARG A 365 3.68 6.13 16.12
CA ARG A 365 4.48 6.82 15.12
C ARG A 365 5.57 7.69 15.75
N PHE A 366 5.25 8.46 16.79
CA PHE A 366 6.24 9.26 17.50
C PHE A 366 7.31 8.40 18.17
N ALA A 367 6.92 7.32 18.84
CA ALA A 367 7.87 6.38 19.44
C ALA A 367 8.81 5.76 18.39
N GLN A 368 8.27 5.39 17.21
CA GLN A 368 9.07 4.86 16.11
C GLN A 368 10.05 5.91 15.56
N ARG A 369 9.61 7.17 15.43
CA ARG A 369 10.46 8.28 14.96
C ARG A 369 11.56 8.61 15.96
N GLN A 370 11.23 8.71 17.25
CA GLN A 370 12.21 8.95 18.30
C GLN A 370 13.30 7.87 18.32
N GLY A 371 12.93 6.60 18.19
CA GLY A 371 13.90 5.51 18.08
C GLY A 371 14.76 5.60 16.80
N MET A 372 14.22 6.10 15.70
CA MET A 372 14.99 6.35 14.47
C MET A 372 15.94 7.54 14.62
N ASP A 373 15.49 8.63 15.23
CA ASP A 373 16.31 9.82 15.48
C ASP A 373 17.50 9.49 16.40
N GLU A 374 17.28 8.71 17.47
CA GLU A 374 18.35 8.19 18.33
C GLU A 374 19.37 7.37 17.53
N MET A 375 18.89 6.46 16.68
CA MET A 375 19.74 5.64 15.81
C MET A 375 20.53 6.47 14.79
N LEU A 376 19.94 7.51 14.21
CA LEU A 376 20.59 8.38 13.22
C LEU A 376 21.61 9.32 13.86
N MET A 377 21.30 9.88 15.03
CA MET A 377 22.25 10.69 15.80
C MET A 377 23.44 9.86 16.27
N ASP A 378 23.20 8.63 16.72
CA ASP A 378 24.27 7.73 17.11
C ASP A 378 25.15 7.32 15.92
N LEU A 379 24.53 7.05 14.77
CA LEU A 379 25.26 6.79 13.53
C LEU A 379 26.09 8.00 13.10
N ALA A 380 25.54 9.23 13.20
CA ALA A 380 26.28 10.45 12.89
C ALA A 380 27.50 10.61 13.78
N ARG A 381 27.37 10.42 15.10
CA ARG A 381 28.52 10.43 16.02
C ARG A 381 29.53 9.33 15.69
N THR A 382 29.05 8.13 15.36
CA THR A 382 29.90 6.98 15.02
C THR A 382 30.71 7.25 13.75
N LEU A 383 30.10 7.89 12.75
CA LEU A 383 30.72 8.17 11.46
C LEU A 383 31.39 9.56 11.38
N ASP A 384 31.43 10.30 12.50
CA ASP A 384 31.91 11.69 12.59
C ASP A 384 31.25 12.63 11.57
N LEU A 385 29.93 12.51 11.40
CA LEU A 385 29.13 13.35 10.53
C LEU A 385 28.73 14.65 11.24
N PRO A 386 28.71 15.80 10.54
CA PRO A 386 28.35 17.08 11.14
C PRO A 386 26.89 17.12 11.62
N GLU A 387 26.00 16.39 10.92
CA GLU A 387 24.58 16.31 11.23
C GLU A 387 24.06 14.88 11.05
N ALA A 388 22.89 14.59 11.65
CA ALA A 388 22.20 13.32 11.46
C ALA A 388 21.76 13.16 9.99
N PRO A 389 22.12 12.04 9.32
CA PRO A 389 21.81 11.84 7.91
C PRO A 389 20.29 11.77 7.70
N GLN A 390 19.81 12.55 6.74
CA GLN A 390 18.41 12.61 6.32
C GLN A 390 18.10 11.56 5.26
N ARG A 391 19.11 11.04 4.57
CA ARG A 391 18.95 10.04 3.53
C ARG A 391 20.12 9.07 3.49
N LEU A 392 19.80 7.79 3.64
CA LEU A 392 20.77 6.68 3.53
C LEU A 392 20.36 5.77 2.38
N GLU A 393 21.33 5.37 1.57
CA GLU A 393 21.16 4.33 0.55
C GLU A 393 22.02 3.12 0.89
N CYS A 394 21.52 1.92 0.64
CA CYS A 394 22.29 0.70 0.81
C CYS A 394 22.20 -0.21 -0.40
N PHE A 395 23.36 -0.65 -0.89
CA PHE A 395 23.48 -1.62 -1.98
C PHE A 395 23.90 -2.99 -1.46
N ASP A 396 23.18 -4.02 -1.94
CA ASP A 396 23.46 -5.45 -1.72
C ASP A 396 23.53 -6.16 -3.08
N ILE A 397 24.57 -6.97 -3.28
CA ILE A 397 24.73 -7.81 -4.45
C ILE A 397 24.30 -9.23 -4.09
N SER A 398 23.35 -9.76 -4.86
CA SER A 398 22.84 -11.11 -4.65
C SER A 398 23.15 -12.02 -5.83
N HIS A 399 23.88 -13.09 -5.53
CA HIS A 399 24.10 -14.21 -6.43
C HIS A 399 23.14 -15.34 -6.07
N THR A 400 22.44 -15.85 -7.08
CA THR A 400 21.67 -17.08 -6.93
C THR A 400 22.21 -18.06 -7.94
N GLY A 401 22.81 -19.16 -7.48
CA GLY A 401 23.41 -20.18 -8.35
C GLY A 401 22.44 -20.59 -9.46
N GLY A 402 22.80 -20.26 -10.71
CA GLY A 402 22.01 -20.52 -11.92
C GLY A 402 21.18 -19.36 -12.47
N GLU A 403 21.07 -18.20 -11.80
CA GLU A 403 20.42 -17.00 -12.33
C GLU A 403 21.36 -15.78 -12.29
N GLY A 404 21.27 -14.92 -13.31
CA GLY A 404 22.10 -13.72 -13.41
C GLY A 404 22.02 -12.80 -12.18
N THR A 405 23.14 -12.13 -11.90
CA THR A 405 23.35 -11.25 -10.74
C THR A 405 22.33 -10.12 -10.67
N VAL A 406 21.85 -9.80 -9.46
CA VAL A 406 20.97 -8.67 -9.21
C VAL A 406 21.53 -7.84 -8.06
N ALA A 407 21.70 -6.55 -8.32
CA ALA A 407 21.98 -5.56 -7.29
C ALA A 407 20.66 -4.97 -6.77
N SER A 408 20.55 -4.79 -5.46
CA SER A 408 19.39 -4.20 -4.82
C SER A 408 19.80 -2.94 -4.08
N CYS A 409 19.01 -1.87 -4.22
CA CYS A 409 19.19 -0.60 -3.55
C CYS A 409 17.96 -0.32 -2.69
N VAL A 410 18.18 -0.15 -1.39
CA VAL A 410 17.15 0.28 -0.43
C VAL A 410 17.48 1.67 0.09
N VAL A 411 16.44 2.42 0.47
CA VAL A 411 16.56 3.82 0.87
C VAL A 411 15.89 4.03 2.22
N PHE A 412 16.57 4.71 3.13
CA PHE A 412 16.07 5.08 4.46
C PHE A 412 16.12 6.61 4.62
N GLY A 413 15.18 7.15 5.41
CA GLY A 413 15.19 8.53 5.88
C GLY A 413 14.78 8.62 7.35
N PRO A 414 14.43 9.82 7.88
CA PRO A 414 14.20 10.04 9.32
C PRO A 414 12.98 9.29 9.86
N ASP A 415 12.00 8.99 9.01
CA ASP A 415 10.83 8.17 9.36
C ASP A 415 11.08 6.65 9.15
N GLY A 416 12.28 6.25 8.72
CA GLY A 416 12.65 4.88 8.39
C GLY A 416 12.60 4.55 6.88
N PRO A 417 12.27 3.30 6.49
CA PRO A 417 12.47 2.83 5.11
C PRO A 417 11.52 3.45 4.07
N LEU A 418 12.08 4.04 3.01
CA LEU A 418 11.38 4.67 1.88
C LEU A 418 11.10 3.67 0.75
N LYS A 419 10.20 2.71 1.01
CA LYS A 419 9.93 1.55 0.11
C LYS A 419 9.59 1.90 -1.35
N LYS A 420 8.98 3.06 -1.62
CA LYS A 420 8.66 3.52 -2.99
C LYS A 420 9.93 3.85 -3.80
N GLU A 421 11.03 4.12 -3.12
CA GLU A 421 12.30 4.52 -3.72
C GLU A 421 13.27 3.36 -3.91
N TYR A 422 12.93 2.15 -3.44
CA TYR A 422 13.78 0.99 -3.63
C TYR A 422 13.91 0.63 -5.11
N ARG A 423 15.09 0.14 -5.52
CA ARG A 423 15.37 -0.23 -6.90
C ARG A 423 16.11 -1.56 -6.98
N ARG A 424 15.81 -2.36 -8.01
CA ARG A 424 16.55 -3.57 -8.36
C ARG A 424 17.19 -3.37 -9.72
N PHE A 425 18.46 -3.69 -9.83
CA PHE A 425 19.23 -3.59 -11.06
C PHE A 425 19.56 -4.99 -11.53
N ASN A 426 18.99 -5.38 -12.66
CA ASN A 426 19.42 -6.59 -13.35
C ASN A 426 20.81 -6.34 -13.93
N ILE A 427 21.76 -7.19 -13.57
CA ILE A 427 23.15 -7.08 -14.01
C ILE A 427 23.37 -7.98 -15.22
N THR A 428 24.04 -7.44 -16.23
CA THR A 428 24.33 -8.13 -17.50
C THR A 428 25.74 -7.83 -17.97
N GLY A 429 26.40 -8.80 -18.61
CA GLY A 429 27.74 -8.61 -19.19
C GLY A 429 28.87 -8.54 -18.15
N VAL A 430 28.62 -9.00 -16.92
CA VAL A 430 29.60 -9.08 -15.84
C VAL A 430 29.92 -10.55 -15.58
N THR A 431 31.20 -10.86 -15.36
CA THR A 431 31.66 -12.22 -15.07
C THR A 431 30.93 -12.78 -13.86
N PRO A 432 30.44 -14.03 -13.87
CA PRO A 432 29.81 -14.63 -12.70
C PRO A 432 30.76 -14.61 -11.49
N GLY A 433 30.28 -14.04 -10.37
CA GLY A 433 31.09 -13.87 -9.15
C GLY A 433 31.93 -12.58 -9.12
N ASP A 434 31.83 -11.72 -10.14
CA ASP A 434 32.38 -10.36 -10.10
C ASP A 434 31.34 -9.39 -9.48
N ASP A 435 31.30 -9.41 -8.14
CA ASP A 435 30.44 -8.54 -7.33
C ASP A 435 30.73 -7.06 -7.60
N TYR A 436 31.99 -6.73 -7.91
CA TYR A 436 32.43 -5.38 -8.21
C TYR A 436 31.84 -4.87 -9.53
N GLY A 437 32.00 -5.62 -10.63
CA GLY A 437 31.42 -5.26 -11.91
C GLY A 437 29.90 -5.10 -11.84
N ALA A 438 29.24 -5.92 -11.01
CA ALA A 438 27.82 -5.82 -10.74
C ALA A 438 27.45 -4.53 -9.99
N LEU A 439 28.22 -4.20 -8.96
CA LEU A 439 28.03 -2.99 -8.16
C LEU A 439 28.29 -1.73 -8.99
N ARG A 440 29.38 -1.68 -9.77
CA ARG A 440 29.71 -0.60 -10.69
C ARG A 440 28.55 -0.32 -11.65
N GLN A 441 28.02 -1.35 -12.32
CA GLN A 441 26.91 -1.19 -13.26
C GLN A 441 25.63 -0.67 -12.57
N ALA A 442 25.36 -1.09 -11.33
CA ALA A 442 24.22 -0.61 -10.57
C ALA A 442 24.37 0.87 -10.16
N LEU A 443 25.57 1.26 -9.70
CA LEU A 443 25.90 2.62 -9.29
C LEU A 443 25.87 3.59 -10.47
N GLU A 444 26.51 3.26 -11.59
CA GLU A 444 26.49 4.09 -12.81
C GLU A 444 25.07 4.40 -13.28
N ARG A 445 24.15 3.42 -13.15
CA ARG A 445 22.74 3.61 -13.49
C ARG A 445 22.00 4.44 -12.47
N ARG A 446 22.22 4.20 -11.16
CA ARG A 446 21.55 4.95 -10.08
C ARG A 446 21.96 6.42 -10.08
N TYR A 447 23.27 6.68 -10.08
CA TYR A 447 23.82 8.02 -9.89
C TYR A 447 23.74 8.89 -11.14
N ARG A 448 23.50 8.31 -12.32
CA ARG A 448 23.05 9.08 -13.48
C ARG A 448 21.74 9.84 -13.20
N HIS A 449 20.72 9.14 -12.69
CA HIS A 449 19.44 9.75 -12.34
C HIS A 449 19.56 10.73 -11.17
N VAL A 450 20.52 10.51 -10.26
CA VAL A 450 20.82 11.46 -9.19
C VAL A 450 21.40 12.76 -9.77
N ARG A 451 22.36 12.65 -10.70
CA ARG A 451 22.97 13.79 -11.38
C ARG A 451 21.98 14.57 -12.23
N GLU A 452 21.01 13.89 -12.83
CA GLU A 452 19.91 14.49 -13.60
C GLU A 452 18.83 15.15 -12.72
N GLY A 453 18.94 15.03 -11.39
CA GLY A 453 17.99 15.63 -10.44
C GLY A 453 16.66 14.86 -10.30
N GLU A 454 16.54 13.69 -10.92
CA GLU A 454 15.33 12.85 -10.82
C GLU A 454 15.22 12.16 -9.44
N VAL A 455 16.36 11.98 -8.77
CA VAL A 455 16.47 11.34 -7.46
C VAL A 455 17.41 12.17 -6.58
N PRO A 456 17.07 12.45 -5.32
CA PRO A 456 17.98 13.14 -4.40
C PRO A 456 19.19 12.25 -4.05
N ALA A 457 20.38 12.87 -3.97
CA ALA A 457 21.59 12.23 -3.50
C ALA A 457 21.45 11.83 -2.02
N PRO A 458 21.99 10.68 -1.59
CA PRO A 458 22.06 10.32 -0.17
C PRO A 458 23.11 11.14 0.57
N ASP A 459 22.97 11.24 1.88
CA ASP A 459 24.01 11.77 2.77
C ASP A 459 25.05 10.68 3.09
N VAL A 460 24.62 9.42 3.12
CA VAL A 460 25.47 8.24 3.38
C VAL A 460 25.11 7.10 2.43
N LEU A 461 26.12 6.54 1.75
CA LEU A 461 26.01 5.34 0.94
C LEU A 461 26.65 4.14 1.66
N LEU A 462 25.83 3.14 1.97
CA LEU A 462 26.23 1.87 2.56
C LEU A 462 26.41 0.80 1.48
N ILE A 463 27.55 0.12 1.48
CA ILE A 463 27.80 -1.06 0.63
C ILE A 463 27.94 -2.28 1.54
N ASP A 464 27.19 -3.36 1.29
CA ASP A 464 27.42 -4.64 1.99
C ASP A 464 28.70 -5.30 1.43
N GLY A 465 29.84 -4.89 1.97
CA GLY A 465 31.15 -5.04 1.35
C GLY A 465 32.31 -4.57 2.22
N GLY A 466 33.47 -5.24 2.10
CA GLY A 466 34.69 -4.85 2.80
C GLY A 466 35.51 -3.77 2.08
N LEU A 467 36.63 -3.36 2.67
CA LEU A 467 37.57 -2.33 2.18
C LEU A 467 37.84 -2.36 0.67
N GLY A 468 38.12 -3.53 0.10
CA GLY A 468 38.44 -3.66 -1.33
C GLY A 468 37.31 -3.19 -2.26
N GLN A 469 36.05 -3.41 -1.87
CA GLN A 469 34.91 -2.95 -2.67
C GLN A 469 34.69 -1.43 -2.54
N ILE A 470 35.01 -0.85 -1.38
CA ILE A 470 34.81 0.58 -1.10
C ILE A 470 35.70 1.45 -1.97
N SER A 471 37.00 1.16 -2.04
CA SER A 471 37.93 1.97 -2.84
C SER A 471 37.54 2.00 -4.32
N GLN A 472 37.10 0.87 -4.86
CA GLN A 472 36.67 0.78 -6.25
C GLN A 472 35.31 1.47 -6.49
N VAL A 473 34.39 1.41 -5.51
CA VAL A 473 33.12 2.15 -5.56
C VAL A 473 33.37 3.65 -5.55
N HIS A 474 34.34 4.12 -4.77
CA HIS A 474 34.71 5.53 -4.75
C HIS A 474 35.20 6.01 -6.12
N GLU A 475 36.05 5.25 -6.82
CA GLU A 475 36.49 5.60 -8.18
C GLU A 475 35.30 5.79 -9.14
N VAL A 476 34.29 4.92 -9.07
CA VAL A 476 33.07 5.01 -9.89
C VAL A 476 32.27 6.25 -9.53
N LEU A 477 32.09 6.54 -8.24
CA LEU A 477 31.36 7.71 -7.77
C LEU A 477 32.08 9.02 -8.13
N ALA A 478 33.40 9.06 -7.99
CA ALA A 478 34.23 10.19 -8.38
C ALA A 478 34.11 10.48 -9.88
N GLY A 479 34.15 9.45 -10.72
CA GLY A 479 33.92 9.60 -12.18
C GLY A 479 32.52 10.10 -12.54
N LEU A 480 31.54 9.96 -11.64
CA LEU A 480 30.17 10.45 -11.83
C LEU A 480 29.92 11.84 -11.21
N GLY A 481 30.92 12.42 -10.53
CA GLY A 481 30.84 13.71 -9.86
C GLY A 481 30.38 13.65 -8.40
N PHE A 482 30.48 12.49 -7.74
CA PHE A 482 30.08 12.27 -6.35
C PHE A 482 31.26 11.85 -5.46
N ALA A 483 32.44 12.46 -5.67
CA ALA A 483 33.67 12.12 -4.94
C ALA A 483 33.57 12.42 -3.43
N ASP A 484 32.78 13.41 -3.05
CA ASP A 484 32.61 13.89 -1.66
C ASP A 484 31.49 13.15 -0.90
N LEU A 485 30.84 12.16 -1.52
CA LEU A 485 29.78 11.40 -0.88
C LEU A 485 30.35 10.50 0.23
N THR A 486 29.78 10.57 1.44
CA THR A 486 30.12 9.67 2.53
C THR A 486 29.85 8.22 2.15
N LEU A 487 30.91 7.47 1.90
CA LEU A 487 30.87 6.06 1.49
C LEU A 487 31.31 5.17 2.65
N VAL A 488 30.46 4.23 3.01
CA VAL A 488 30.68 3.30 4.13
C VAL A 488 30.49 1.86 3.66
N GLY A 489 31.53 1.04 3.77
CA GLY A 489 31.39 -0.41 3.60
C GLY A 489 31.11 -1.10 4.93
N VAL A 490 30.18 -2.05 4.89
CA VAL A 490 29.76 -2.83 6.05
C VAL A 490 30.30 -4.24 5.88
N ALA A 491 31.20 -4.67 6.76
CA ALA A 491 31.65 -6.07 6.80
C ALA A 491 31.13 -6.78 8.04
N LYS A 492 30.95 -8.10 7.92
CA LYS A 492 30.66 -8.97 9.07
C LYS A 492 31.87 -9.02 10.00
N GLY A 493 31.64 -8.91 11.31
CA GLY A 493 32.68 -9.05 12.33
C GLY A 493 33.36 -10.43 12.32
N PRO A 494 34.51 -10.56 13.02
CA PRO A 494 35.33 -11.77 13.03
C PRO A 494 34.57 -13.03 13.51
N GLU A 495 33.60 -12.90 14.41
CA GLU A 495 32.77 -14.03 14.88
C GLU A 495 31.50 -14.29 14.04
N ARG A 496 31.28 -13.50 12.97
CA ARG A 496 30.05 -13.54 12.14
C ARG A 496 28.73 -13.41 12.93
N ARG A 497 28.75 -12.80 14.11
CA ARG A 497 27.57 -12.51 14.94
C ARG A 497 26.95 -11.17 14.54
N ALA A 498 25.62 -11.10 14.58
CA ALA A 498 24.89 -9.85 14.36
C ALA A 498 25.19 -8.86 15.49
N GLY A 499 25.47 -7.60 15.16
CA GLY A 499 25.83 -6.56 16.14
C GLY A 499 27.33 -6.32 16.31
N GLN A 500 28.19 -7.06 15.59
CA GLN A 500 29.65 -6.86 15.57
C GLN A 500 30.14 -6.38 14.18
N GLU A 501 29.31 -5.67 13.43
CA GLU A 501 29.68 -5.12 12.13
C GLU A 501 30.88 -4.16 12.24
N ARG A 502 31.79 -4.23 11.27
CA ARG A 502 32.85 -3.23 11.10
C ARG A 502 32.45 -2.29 9.97
N LEU A 503 32.45 -0.99 10.26
CA LEU A 503 32.17 0.07 9.32
C LEU A 503 33.48 0.63 8.80
N PHE A 504 33.69 0.56 7.50
CA PHE A 504 34.86 1.11 6.84
C PHE A 504 34.43 2.39 6.13
N VAL A 505 34.82 3.54 6.67
CA VAL A 505 34.55 4.82 6.02
C VAL A 505 35.65 5.06 5.00
N PHE A 506 35.27 5.44 3.77
CA PHE A 506 36.26 5.76 2.76
C PHE A 506 37.10 6.98 3.20
N GLY A 507 38.43 6.89 3.06
CA GLY A 507 39.35 7.94 3.50
C GLY A 507 39.81 7.84 4.95
N THR A 508 39.24 6.94 5.77
CA THR A 508 39.72 6.68 7.13
C THR A 508 40.57 5.40 7.21
N PRO A 509 41.71 5.40 7.92
CA PRO A 509 42.63 4.26 7.95
C PRO A 509 42.10 3.08 8.78
N GLU A 510 41.30 3.36 9.80
CA GLU A 510 40.77 2.35 10.71
C GLU A 510 39.27 2.11 10.49
N ALA A 511 38.85 0.87 10.74
CA ALA A 511 37.43 0.54 10.73
C ALA A 511 36.78 1.04 12.02
N VAL A 512 35.67 1.74 11.90
CA VAL A 512 34.83 2.10 13.04
C VAL A 512 34.03 0.89 13.47
N VAL A 513 34.02 0.61 14.77
CA VAL A 513 33.20 -0.44 15.37
C VAL A 513 32.13 0.23 16.22
N PRO A 514 30.86 0.23 15.79
CA PRO A 514 29.76 0.72 16.61
C PRO A 514 29.69 -0.07 17.92
N GLU A 515 29.14 0.54 18.97
CA GLU A 515 28.86 -0.17 20.21
C GLU A 515 27.98 -1.40 19.93
N SER A 516 28.37 -2.55 20.46
CA SER A 516 27.66 -3.81 20.23
C SER A 516 26.21 -3.69 20.72
N HIS A 517 25.25 -3.95 19.83
CA HIS A 517 23.81 -3.76 20.09
C HIS A 517 23.37 -2.30 20.36
N GLY A 518 24.26 -1.33 20.18
CA GLY A 518 23.94 0.10 20.25
C GLY A 518 23.02 0.57 19.11
N PRO A 519 22.48 1.81 19.19
CA PRO A 519 21.58 2.36 18.18
C PRO A 519 22.14 2.34 16.75
N ALA A 520 23.39 2.79 16.54
CA ALA A 520 24.02 2.80 15.22
C ALA A 520 24.17 1.38 14.62
N SER A 521 24.61 0.41 15.43
CA SER A 521 24.71 -1.01 15.03
C SER A 521 23.36 -1.56 14.58
N ARG A 522 22.30 -1.33 15.37
CA ARG A 522 20.93 -1.77 15.05
C ARG A 522 20.42 -1.14 13.75
N LEU A 523 20.74 0.13 13.49
CA LEU A 523 20.34 0.81 12.26
C LEU A 523 21.02 0.21 11.04
N VAL A 524 22.34 0.04 11.07
CA VAL A 524 23.10 -0.56 9.97
C VAL A 524 22.61 -1.99 9.69
N GLN A 525 22.41 -2.79 10.75
CA GLN A 525 21.86 -4.12 10.61
C GLN A 525 20.48 -4.10 9.95
N ARG A 526 19.58 -3.22 10.40
CA ARG A 526 18.23 -3.08 9.84
C ARG A 526 18.24 -2.71 8.37
N ILE A 527 19.14 -1.81 7.95
CA ILE A 527 19.30 -1.39 6.56
C ILE A 527 19.79 -2.56 5.70
N ARG A 528 20.83 -3.28 6.17
CA ARG A 528 21.39 -4.44 5.45
C ARG A 528 20.37 -5.58 5.32
N ASP A 529 19.69 -5.93 6.40
CA ASP A 529 18.67 -6.99 6.39
C ASP A 529 17.53 -6.66 5.42
N GLU A 530 17.15 -5.39 5.33
CA GLU A 530 16.14 -4.91 4.39
C GLU A 530 16.62 -4.97 2.93
N ALA A 531 17.89 -4.63 2.66
CA ALA A 531 18.52 -4.78 1.34
C ALA A 531 18.52 -6.25 0.91
N HIS A 532 19.00 -7.14 1.78
CA HIS A 532 19.06 -8.57 1.53
C HIS A 532 17.65 -9.18 1.31
N ARG A 533 16.67 -8.81 2.15
CA ARG A 533 15.26 -9.22 1.99
C ARG A 533 14.70 -8.74 0.65
N PHE A 534 15.03 -7.52 0.24
CA PHE A 534 14.56 -6.94 -1.02
C PHE A 534 15.17 -7.65 -2.22
N ALA A 535 16.44 -8.05 -2.17
CA ALA A 535 17.09 -8.88 -3.18
C ALA A 535 16.40 -10.25 -3.33
N ILE A 536 16.26 -11.03 -2.25
CA ILE A 536 15.69 -12.39 -2.25
C ILE A 536 14.26 -12.42 -2.81
N THR A 537 13.42 -11.47 -2.40
CA THR A 537 12.02 -11.41 -2.84
C THR A 537 11.86 -11.18 -4.34
N GLY A 538 12.84 -10.54 -5.00
CA GLY A 538 12.89 -10.39 -6.46
C GLY A 538 13.18 -11.71 -7.17
N HIS A 539 14.18 -12.44 -6.69
CA HIS A 539 14.62 -13.72 -7.26
C HIS A 539 13.53 -14.79 -7.20
N ARG A 540 12.81 -14.91 -6.08
CA ARG A 540 11.69 -15.87 -5.96
C ARG A 540 10.62 -15.67 -7.05
N ARG A 541 10.34 -14.42 -7.42
CA ARG A 541 9.37 -14.10 -8.49
C ARG A 541 9.91 -14.41 -9.89
N ARG A 542 11.22 -14.23 -10.11
CA ARG A 542 11.88 -14.49 -11.40
C ARG A 542 12.11 -15.97 -11.66
N ARG A 543 12.53 -16.73 -10.64
CA ARG A 543 12.70 -18.20 -10.71
C ARG A 543 11.42 -18.91 -11.13
N ALA A 544 10.29 -18.47 -10.57
CA ALA A 544 8.97 -18.97 -10.96
C ALA A 544 8.60 -18.67 -12.43
N ARG A 545 9.24 -17.67 -13.06
CA ARG A 545 8.96 -17.25 -14.44
C ARG A 545 9.96 -17.86 -15.45
N ARG A 546 11.26 -17.86 -15.15
CA ARG A 546 12.32 -18.37 -16.06
C ARG A 546 12.33 -19.89 -16.16
N TYR A 547 12.10 -20.60 -15.05
CA TYR A 547 11.91 -22.07 -15.08
C TYR A 547 10.81 -22.45 -16.08
N ASN A 548 9.76 -21.63 -16.17
CA ASN A 548 8.67 -21.87 -17.11
C ASN A 548 9.01 -21.57 -18.58
N GLU A 549 9.95 -20.67 -18.85
CA GLU A 549 10.29 -20.22 -20.22
C GLU A 549 11.35 -21.12 -20.89
N SER A 550 12.37 -21.60 -20.16
CA SER A 550 13.50 -22.37 -20.71
C SER A 550 13.12 -23.77 -21.24
N VAL A 551 12.24 -24.50 -20.56
CA VAL A 551 11.83 -25.84 -20.99
C VAL A 551 11.08 -25.79 -22.33
N LEU A 552 10.22 -24.78 -22.52
CA LEU A 552 9.47 -24.60 -23.76
C LEU A 552 10.31 -24.03 -24.90
N GLU A 553 11.45 -23.40 -24.63
CA GLU A 553 12.35 -22.88 -25.67
C GLU A 553 13.10 -23.98 -26.42
N SER A 554 13.36 -25.10 -25.75
CA SER A 554 14.07 -26.22 -26.35
C SER A 554 13.24 -27.04 -27.35
N VAL A 555 11.95 -26.73 -27.51
CA VAL A 555 11.01 -27.46 -28.39
C VAL A 555 11.06 -26.88 -29.81
N PRO A 556 11.47 -27.65 -30.83
CA PRO A 556 11.52 -27.18 -32.21
C PRO A 556 10.15 -26.72 -32.72
N GLY A 557 10.10 -25.56 -33.39
CA GLY A 557 8.85 -25.01 -33.95
C GLY A 557 7.95 -24.26 -32.95
N LEU A 558 8.37 -24.13 -31.68
CA LEU A 558 7.59 -23.43 -30.64
C LEU A 558 8.02 -21.97 -30.44
N GLY A 559 7.49 -21.09 -31.29
CA GLY A 559 7.75 -19.65 -31.23
C GLY A 559 7.21 -18.94 -29.96
N PRO A 560 7.71 -17.72 -29.63
CA PRO A 560 7.40 -17.00 -28.39
C PRO A 560 5.92 -16.63 -28.21
N ALA A 561 5.15 -16.50 -29.29
CA ALA A 561 3.70 -16.29 -29.22
C ALA A 561 2.98 -17.55 -28.71
N LYS A 562 3.33 -18.72 -29.26
CA LYS A 562 2.75 -20.03 -28.89
C LYS A 562 3.15 -20.43 -27.46
N ARG A 563 4.39 -20.14 -27.04
CA ARG A 563 4.86 -20.34 -25.65
C ARG A 563 4.03 -19.55 -24.64
N ARG A 564 3.81 -18.26 -24.91
CA ARG A 564 2.96 -17.41 -24.06
C ARG A 564 1.52 -17.91 -24.03
N ALA A 565 0.99 -18.39 -25.15
CA ALA A 565 -0.35 -18.98 -25.21
C ALA A 565 -0.45 -20.24 -24.34
N LEU A 566 0.52 -21.17 -24.44
CA LEU A 566 0.60 -22.38 -23.60
C LEU A 566 0.69 -22.04 -22.11
N LEU A 567 1.62 -21.16 -21.72
CA LEU A 567 1.79 -20.78 -20.31
C LEU A 567 0.56 -20.06 -19.73
N ARG A 568 -0.12 -19.25 -20.55
CA ARG A 568 -1.36 -18.57 -20.16
C ARG A 568 -2.52 -19.55 -20.02
N HIS A 569 -2.64 -20.48 -20.97
CA HIS A 569 -3.71 -21.48 -21.01
C HIS A 569 -3.58 -22.48 -19.85
N PHE A 570 -2.39 -23.02 -19.63
CA PHE A 570 -2.14 -24.04 -18.59
C PHE A 570 -1.70 -23.47 -17.23
N GLY A 571 -1.54 -22.15 -17.12
CA GLY A 571 -1.26 -21.47 -15.86
C GLY A 571 0.17 -21.64 -15.32
N GLY A 572 1.13 -21.94 -16.21
CA GLY A 572 2.54 -22.18 -15.90
C GLY A 572 3.05 -23.49 -16.50
N LEU A 573 4.37 -23.71 -16.48
CA LEU A 573 5.00 -24.87 -17.11
C LEU A 573 4.54 -26.20 -16.52
N GLN A 574 4.32 -26.25 -15.20
CA GLN A 574 3.81 -27.45 -14.52
C GLN A 574 2.42 -27.89 -15.04
N GLY A 575 1.63 -26.95 -15.58
CA GLY A 575 0.39 -27.29 -16.28
C GLY A 575 0.65 -27.86 -17.66
N VAL A 576 1.58 -27.26 -18.43
CA VAL A 576 1.96 -27.73 -19.77
C VAL A 576 2.58 -29.13 -19.72
N MET A 577 3.43 -29.41 -18.72
CA MET A 577 4.03 -30.74 -18.51
C MET A 577 3.04 -31.83 -18.10
N ARG A 578 1.81 -31.49 -17.72
CA ARG A 578 0.77 -32.48 -17.37
C ARG A 578 -0.29 -32.61 -18.45
N ALA A 579 -0.25 -31.75 -19.45
CA ALA A 579 -1.23 -31.71 -20.52
C ALA A 579 -0.96 -32.85 -21.51
N GLY A 580 -2.01 -33.59 -21.89
CA GLY A 580 -1.93 -34.59 -22.95
C GLY A 580 -1.86 -33.95 -24.34
N ILE A 581 -1.52 -34.73 -25.37
CA ILE A 581 -1.47 -34.26 -26.77
C ILE A 581 -2.81 -33.61 -27.20
N ALA A 582 -3.94 -34.16 -26.74
CA ALA A 582 -5.29 -33.62 -27.02
C ALA A 582 -5.54 -32.25 -26.36
N ASP A 583 -4.97 -32.00 -25.18
CA ASP A 583 -5.10 -30.71 -24.49
C ASP A 583 -4.19 -29.66 -25.12
N LEU A 584 -2.96 -30.05 -25.48
CA LEU A 584 -1.99 -29.18 -26.14
C LEU A 584 -2.51 -28.65 -27.49
N THR A 585 -3.31 -29.45 -28.22
CA THR A 585 -3.94 -29.06 -29.49
C THR A 585 -5.08 -28.06 -29.34
N GLN A 586 -5.66 -27.88 -28.14
CA GLN A 586 -6.70 -26.88 -27.91
C GLN A 586 -6.15 -25.45 -27.82
N VAL A 587 -4.82 -25.28 -27.72
CA VAL A 587 -4.19 -23.97 -27.67
C VAL A 587 -4.04 -23.41 -29.08
N SER A 588 -4.67 -22.27 -29.34
CA SER A 588 -4.63 -21.58 -30.63
C SER A 588 -3.20 -21.45 -31.19
N GLY A 589 -2.97 -22.02 -32.37
CA GLY A 589 -1.68 -22.03 -33.05
C GLY A 589 -0.80 -23.26 -32.76
N ILE A 590 -1.22 -24.19 -31.90
CA ILE A 590 -0.58 -25.50 -31.68
C ILE A 590 -1.35 -26.56 -32.49
N GLY A 591 -0.83 -26.95 -33.65
CA GLY A 591 -1.38 -28.06 -34.44
C GLY A 591 -0.97 -29.43 -33.87
N ALA A 592 -1.59 -30.51 -34.35
CA ALA A 592 -1.37 -31.87 -33.87
C ALA A 592 0.11 -32.31 -33.90
N THR A 593 0.85 -31.93 -34.94
CA THR A 593 2.29 -32.21 -35.09
C THR A 593 3.13 -31.50 -34.05
N LEU A 594 2.85 -30.21 -33.78
CA LEU A 594 3.57 -29.43 -32.78
C LEU A 594 3.20 -29.86 -31.35
N ALA A 595 1.95 -30.24 -31.11
CA ALA A 595 1.50 -30.78 -29.83
C ALA A 595 2.19 -32.10 -29.49
N ARG A 596 2.33 -33.01 -30.46
CA ARG A 596 3.04 -34.28 -30.28
C ARG A 596 4.53 -34.04 -30.03
N SER A 597 5.19 -33.22 -30.86
CA SER A 597 6.60 -32.84 -30.64
C SER A 597 6.84 -32.19 -29.27
N LEU A 598 5.93 -31.31 -28.82
CA LEU A 598 5.99 -30.71 -27.49
C LEU A 598 5.80 -31.75 -26.39
N TYR A 599 4.83 -32.66 -26.54
CA TYR A 599 4.57 -33.71 -25.56
C TYR A 599 5.77 -34.65 -25.41
N ASP A 600 6.32 -35.13 -26.53
CA ASP A 600 7.46 -36.06 -26.57
C ASP A 600 8.71 -35.42 -25.95
N HIS A 601 8.93 -34.12 -26.20
CA HIS A 601 10.05 -33.37 -25.65
C HIS A 601 9.92 -33.12 -24.14
N LEU A 602 8.69 -33.04 -23.63
CA LEU A 602 8.40 -32.89 -22.19
C LEU A 602 8.36 -34.24 -21.45
N HIS A 603 8.23 -35.36 -22.17
CA HIS A 603 8.11 -36.72 -21.65
C HIS A 603 9.05 -37.71 -22.38
N PRO A 604 10.39 -37.53 -22.30
CA PRO A 604 11.31 -38.45 -22.95
C PRO A 604 11.21 -39.85 -22.33
N GLY A 605 10.72 -40.82 -23.11
CA GLY A 605 10.62 -42.24 -22.74
C GLY A 605 9.22 -42.74 -22.34
N ALA A 606 8.16 -41.97 -22.61
CA ALA A 606 6.76 -42.40 -22.45
C ALA A 606 6.20 -43.06 -23.71
#